data_AF-A0A6I0EI55-F1
#
_entry.id   AF-A0A6I0EI55-F1
#
_cell.length_a   1.000
_cell.length_b   1.000
_cell.length_c   1.000
_cell.angle_alpha   90.00
_cell.angle_beta   90.00
_cell.angle_gamma   90.00
#
_symmetry.space_group_name_H-M   'P 1'
#
loop_
_entity.id
_entity.type
_entity.pdbx_description
1 polymer ?
#
loop_
_entity_poly.entity_id
_entity_poly.type
_entity_poly.pdbx_seq_one_letter_code
_entity_poly.pdbx_strand_id
1 'polypeptide(L)'
;MSSGARETCGEMPCQRRGARTRVLLALAAASLVGMSTTSLVAARDPDWDQVANIKEAATRLAQLQKTQGATRAFIFIDACYRTHSLSTDYTKAFEACIAQDYLETQILSLIYSRMSPDALKRMGAPTPDMLAATMTRRVSAAFAQYKIPKERIAEFKRNIDEHGFPLFFQTLFPDAKLPVPRLTPQGKEAEKASPAETSPEKK
;
A
#
# COMPACT_ATOMS: atom_id res chain seq x y z
N MET A 1 5.19 26.53 -53.15
CA MET A 1 5.11 27.82 -52.44
C MET A 1 5.57 27.54 -51.02
N SER A 2 6.87 27.71 -50.73
CA SER A 2 7.47 28.85 -49.98
C SER A 2 6.84 29.03 -48.61
N SER A 3 7.52 29.06 -47.46
CA SER A 3 8.91 29.38 -47.05
C SER A 3 9.23 28.60 -45.76
N GLY A 4 10.46 28.18 -45.40
CA GLY A 4 11.63 29.00 -45.04
C GLY A 4 11.51 29.44 -43.56
N ALA A 5 12.50 29.39 -42.66
CA ALA A 5 13.93 29.13 -42.75
C ALA A 5 14.53 29.00 -41.32
N ARG A 6 15.65 28.25 -41.24
CA ARG A 6 16.89 28.51 -40.47
C ARG A 6 16.85 28.77 -38.95
N GLU A 7 17.65 27.95 -38.25
CA GLU A 7 18.68 28.47 -37.33
C GLU A 7 19.99 27.69 -37.54
N THR A 8 21.09 28.43 -37.44
CA THR A 8 22.45 28.12 -37.91
C THR A 8 23.42 27.88 -36.76
N CYS A 9 24.36 26.96 -37.01
CA CYS A 9 25.79 26.91 -36.63
C CYS A 9 26.35 27.48 -35.31
N GLY A 10 27.28 26.69 -34.73
CA GLY A 10 28.41 27.14 -33.90
C GLY A 10 29.18 25.92 -33.37
N GLU A 11 30.11 25.34 -34.13
CA GLU A 11 31.57 25.54 -34.06
C GLU A 11 32.27 25.18 -32.72
N MET A 12 32.88 23.98 -32.72
CA MET A 12 34.23 23.59 -32.23
C MET A 12 34.64 23.76 -30.74
N PRO A 13 35.68 23.05 -30.19
CA PRO A 13 36.74 22.31 -30.88
C PRO A 13 37.09 20.88 -30.39
N CYS A 14 37.75 20.18 -31.32
CA CYS A 14 38.71 19.09 -31.14
C CYS A 14 39.58 19.18 -29.88
N GLN A 15 39.69 18.08 -29.12
CA GLN A 15 40.72 17.92 -28.11
C GLN A 15 41.56 16.67 -28.41
N ARG A 16 42.65 16.86 -29.16
CA ARG A 16 43.81 15.95 -29.23
C ARG A 16 44.72 16.21 -28.02
N ARG A 17 44.91 15.21 -27.14
CA ARG A 17 46.12 15.01 -26.33
C ARG A 17 46.20 13.49 -26.12
N GLY A 18 47.18 12.78 -26.67
CA GLY A 18 48.59 12.86 -26.31
C GLY A 18 48.92 11.58 -25.54
N ALA A 19 49.52 10.60 -26.22
CA ALA A 19 49.91 9.33 -25.64
C ALA A 19 51.34 9.40 -25.04
N ARG A 20 51.59 8.53 -24.05
CA ARG A 20 52.89 8.14 -23.45
C ARG A 20 53.39 9.15 -22.40
N THR A 21 53.83 8.77 -21.20
CA THR A 21 54.79 7.71 -20.85
C THR A 21 54.70 7.36 -19.35
N ARG A 22 54.95 6.09 -19.01
CA ARG A 22 55.05 5.51 -17.66
C ARG A 22 56.25 6.08 -16.89
N VAL A 23 56.11 6.36 -15.58
CA VAL A 23 57.17 6.12 -14.57
C VAL A 23 56.51 5.68 -13.25
N LEU A 24 57.14 4.67 -12.65
CA LEU A 24 56.82 3.89 -11.47
C LEU A 24 57.17 4.59 -10.13
N LEU A 25 56.68 3.95 -9.05
CA LEU A 25 57.16 3.95 -7.66
C LEU A 25 56.79 5.12 -6.72
N ALA A 26 55.91 4.83 -5.76
CA ALA A 26 56.24 4.89 -4.32
C ALA A 26 55.18 4.15 -3.49
N LEU A 27 55.61 3.10 -2.77
CA LEU A 27 54.87 2.52 -1.65
C LEU A 27 54.81 3.56 -0.51
N ALA A 28 53.62 3.81 0.03
CA ALA A 28 53.46 4.19 1.43
C ALA A 28 52.07 3.77 1.93
N ALA A 29 52.08 2.95 2.97
CA ALA A 29 50.93 2.40 3.65
C ALA A 29 50.06 3.49 4.29
N ALA A 30 48.76 3.43 4.02
CA ALA A 30 47.72 3.83 4.96
C ALA A 30 46.42 3.16 4.52
N SER A 31 46.28 1.88 4.85
CA SER A 31 45.01 1.16 4.84
C SER A 31 44.10 1.74 5.93
N LEU A 32 43.64 2.98 5.77
CA LEU A 32 42.46 3.45 6.47
C LEU A 32 41.29 2.75 5.80
N VAL A 33 40.97 1.58 6.35
CA VAL A 33 39.64 0.99 6.28
C VAL A 33 38.70 2.08 6.75
N GLY A 34 38.16 2.85 5.80
CA GLY A 34 37.00 3.68 6.04
C GLY A 34 35.91 2.71 6.46
N MET A 35 35.76 2.55 7.77
CA MET A 35 34.59 1.94 8.36
C MET A 35 33.44 2.83 7.90
N SER A 36 32.84 2.45 6.78
CA SER A 36 31.52 2.90 6.38
C SER A 36 30.61 2.50 7.52
N THR A 37 30.47 3.39 8.49
CA THR A 37 29.38 3.39 9.47
C THR A 37 28.13 3.58 8.62
N THR A 38 27.67 2.47 8.04
CA THR A 38 26.30 2.30 7.63
C THR A 38 25.53 2.37 8.92
N SER A 39 25.20 3.60 9.32
CA SER A 39 24.25 3.86 10.38
C SER A 39 23.00 3.11 9.96
N LEU A 40 22.78 1.96 10.59
CA LEU A 40 21.48 1.34 10.71
C LEU A 40 20.64 2.41 11.41
N VAL A 41 20.06 3.31 10.62
CA VAL A 41 18.95 4.14 11.05
C VAL A 41 17.88 3.11 11.37
N ALA A 42 17.85 2.69 12.64
CA ALA A 42 16.76 1.91 13.19
C ALA A 42 15.49 2.66 12.81
N ALA A 43 14.52 1.93 12.26
CA ALA A 43 13.20 2.49 12.00
C ALA A 43 12.73 3.15 13.30
N ARG A 44 12.66 4.49 13.29
CA ARG A 44 12.29 5.23 14.49
C ARG A 44 10.87 4.85 14.84
N ASP A 45 10.63 4.60 16.12
CA ASP A 45 9.27 4.37 16.58
C ASP A 45 8.43 5.60 16.27
N PRO A 46 7.21 5.42 15.70
CA PRO A 46 6.24 6.48 15.58
C PRO A 46 6.09 7.19 16.92
N ASP A 47 6.21 8.51 16.89
CA ASP A 47 6.01 9.37 18.06
C ASP A 47 4.54 9.78 18.24
N TRP A 48 3.64 9.23 17.44
CA TRP A 48 2.20 9.45 17.51
C TRP A 48 1.43 8.22 18.00
N ASP A 49 0.24 8.46 18.55
CA ASP A 49 -0.72 7.40 18.89
C ASP A 49 -1.30 6.79 17.60
N GLN A 50 -0.84 5.58 17.27
CA GLN A 50 -1.27 4.85 16.08
C GLN A 50 -2.75 4.47 16.13
N VAL A 51 -3.29 4.11 17.30
CA VAL A 51 -4.70 3.71 17.43
C VAL A 51 -5.60 4.92 17.24
N ALA A 52 -5.26 6.07 17.83
CA ALA A 52 -5.99 7.30 17.59
C ALA A 52 -5.93 7.72 16.12
N ASN A 53 -4.75 7.61 15.48
CA ASN A 53 -4.59 7.89 14.06
C ASN A 53 -5.47 6.99 13.17
N ILE A 54 -5.52 5.69 13.46
CA ILE A 54 -6.37 4.71 12.75
C ILE A 54 -7.85 5.06 12.90
N LYS A 55 -8.31 5.38 14.11
CA LYS A 55 -9.71 5.77 14.38
C LYS A 55 -10.09 7.05 13.63
N GLU A 56 -9.20 8.04 13.62
CA GLU A 56 -9.39 9.30 12.89
C GLU A 56 -9.48 9.04 11.37
N ALA A 57 -8.56 8.24 10.85
CA ALA A 57 -8.51 7.85 9.44
C ALA A 57 -9.78 7.09 9.01
N ALA A 58 -10.23 6.13 9.83
CA ALA A 58 -11.46 5.38 9.64
C ALA A 58 -12.70 6.28 9.64
N THR A 59 -12.82 7.16 10.63
CA THR A 59 -13.94 8.09 10.76
C THR A 59 -14.01 9.01 9.54
N ARG A 60 -12.88 9.59 9.13
CA ARG A 60 -12.82 10.47 7.96
C ARG A 60 -13.24 9.76 6.68
N LEU A 61 -12.72 8.55 6.45
CA LEU A 61 -13.05 7.77 5.26
C LEU A 61 -14.53 7.39 5.24
N ALA A 62 -15.07 6.95 6.38
CA ALA A 62 -16.48 6.58 6.47
C ALA A 62 -17.39 7.77 6.14
N GLN A 63 -17.09 8.94 6.69
CA GLN A 63 -17.87 10.15 6.40
C GLN A 63 -17.78 10.55 4.94
N LEU A 64 -16.58 10.48 4.35
CA LEU A 64 -16.39 10.76 2.94
C LEU A 64 -17.21 9.80 2.06
N GLN A 65 -17.12 8.50 2.30
CA GLN A 65 -17.83 7.49 1.52
C GLN A 65 -19.34 7.55 1.72
N LYS A 66 -19.81 7.81 2.95
CA LYS A 66 -21.23 8.00 3.27
C LYS A 66 -21.83 9.19 2.55
N THR A 67 -21.08 10.30 2.45
CA THR A 67 -21.59 11.55 1.88
C THR A 67 -21.34 11.69 0.38
N GLN A 68 -20.30 11.07 -0.15
CA GLN A 68 -19.85 11.25 -1.54
C GLN A 68 -19.68 9.95 -2.34
N GLY A 69 -19.92 8.80 -1.72
CA GLY A 69 -19.83 7.48 -2.34
C GLY A 69 -18.42 6.88 -2.38
N ALA A 70 -18.36 5.58 -2.67
CA ALA A 70 -17.12 4.80 -2.70
C ALA A 70 -16.11 5.32 -3.75
N THR A 71 -16.57 5.76 -4.91
CA THR A 71 -15.68 6.33 -5.95
C THR A 71 -14.88 7.52 -5.43
N ARG A 72 -15.50 8.41 -4.63
CA ARG A 72 -14.80 9.55 -4.04
C ARG A 72 -13.84 9.12 -2.93
N ALA A 73 -14.17 8.09 -2.18
CA ALA A 73 -13.26 7.48 -1.21
C ALA A 73 -11.99 6.93 -1.89
N PHE A 74 -12.12 6.19 -3.01
CA PHE A 74 -10.96 5.70 -3.76
C PHE A 74 -10.09 6.82 -4.35
N ILE A 75 -10.70 7.85 -4.94
CA ILE A 75 -9.97 9.02 -5.45
C ILE A 75 -9.19 9.71 -4.33
N PHE A 76 -9.80 9.82 -3.15
CA PHE A 76 -9.16 10.40 -1.99
C PHE A 76 -7.98 9.55 -1.49
N ILE A 77 -8.13 8.22 -1.42
CA ILE A 77 -7.05 7.30 -1.05
C ILE A 77 -5.88 7.40 -2.03
N ASP A 78 -6.14 7.40 -3.35
CA ASP A 78 -5.11 7.58 -4.38
C ASP A 78 -4.32 8.87 -4.19
N ALA A 79 -5.03 10.00 -4.01
CA ALA A 79 -4.41 11.29 -3.76
C ALA A 79 -3.58 11.28 -2.46
N CYS A 80 -4.08 10.62 -1.40
CA CYS A 80 -3.38 10.47 -0.12
C CYS A 80 -2.02 9.79 -0.33
N TYR A 81 -1.99 8.66 -1.04
CA TYR A 81 -0.74 7.95 -1.35
C TYR A 81 0.20 8.83 -2.18
N ARG A 82 -0.28 9.40 -3.29
CA ARG A 82 0.55 10.21 -4.19
C ARG A 82 1.22 11.39 -3.50
N THR A 83 0.61 11.95 -2.47
CA THR A 83 1.19 13.05 -1.68
C THR A 83 2.11 12.53 -0.59
N HIS A 84 1.65 11.57 0.22
CA HIS A 84 2.35 11.22 1.45
C HIS A 84 3.43 10.15 1.28
N SER A 85 3.40 9.34 0.20
CA SER A 85 4.46 8.37 -0.11
C SER A 85 5.77 9.03 -0.57
N LEU A 86 5.72 10.34 -0.90
CA LEU A 86 6.89 11.13 -1.29
C LEU A 86 7.75 11.54 -0.10
N SER A 87 7.25 11.38 1.14
CA SER A 87 8.04 11.68 2.33
C SER A 87 9.23 10.74 2.44
N THR A 88 10.37 11.28 2.88
CA THR A 88 11.57 10.51 3.23
C THR A 88 11.37 9.67 4.49
N ASP A 89 10.46 10.10 5.37
CA ASP A 89 10.19 9.49 6.66
C ASP A 89 8.81 8.86 6.71
N TYR A 90 8.65 7.87 7.59
CA TYR A 90 7.33 7.35 7.90
C TYR A 90 6.57 8.38 8.74
N THR A 91 5.37 8.78 8.29
CA THR A 91 4.62 9.85 8.92
C THR A 91 3.22 9.40 9.34
N LYS A 92 2.65 10.08 10.35
CA LYS A 92 1.25 9.92 10.77
C LYS A 92 0.28 9.98 9.59
N ALA A 93 0.49 10.93 8.68
CA ALA A 93 -0.37 11.12 7.51
C ALA A 93 -0.28 9.94 6.52
N PHE A 94 0.93 9.42 6.26
CA PHE A 94 1.08 8.27 5.39
C PHE A 94 0.49 6.99 6.01
N GLU A 95 0.67 6.79 7.32
CA GLU A 95 0.00 5.71 8.06
C GLU A 95 -1.52 5.76 7.90
N ALA A 96 -2.11 6.96 7.99
CA ALA A 96 -3.55 7.15 7.79
C ALA A 96 -4.00 6.75 6.37
N CYS A 97 -3.22 7.09 5.32
CA CYS A 97 -3.52 6.66 3.95
C CYS A 97 -3.56 5.12 3.83
N ILE A 98 -2.59 4.44 4.46
CA ILE A 98 -2.51 2.97 4.46
C ILE A 98 -3.71 2.37 5.19
N ALA A 99 -4.08 2.93 6.35
CA ALA A 99 -5.23 2.48 7.12
C ALA A 99 -6.54 2.60 6.31
N GLN A 100 -6.71 3.71 5.60
CA GLN A 100 -7.89 3.97 4.78
C GLN A 100 -8.01 2.99 3.60
N ASP A 101 -6.91 2.74 2.90
CA ASP A 101 -6.88 1.75 1.81
C ASP A 101 -7.22 0.34 2.30
N TYR A 102 -6.66 -0.05 3.46
CA TYR A 102 -6.95 -1.33 4.09
C TYR A 102 -8.43 -1.47 4.43
N LEU A 103 -9.03 -0.46 5.06
CA LEU A 103 -10.44 -0.42 5.42
C LEU A 103 -11.36 -0.51 4.20
N GLU A 104 -11.09 0.29 3.16
CA GLU A 104 -11.90 0.28 1.94
C GLU A 104 -11.86 -1.09 1.25
N THR A 105 -10.69 -1.72 1.21
CA THR A 105 -10.57 -3.05 0.59
C THR A 105 -11.22 -4.15 1.42
N GLN A 106 -11.28 -4.03 2.75
CA GLN A 106 -12.08 -4.95 3.59
C GLN A 106 -13.54 -4.89 3.19
N ILE A 107 -14.11 -3.68 3.09
CA ILE A 107 -15.51 -3.49 2.70
C ILE A 107 -15.76 -4.01 1.29
N LEU A 108 -14.89 -3.67 0.33
CA LEU A 108 -15.03 -4.14 -1.03
C LEU A 108 -14.98 -5.68 -1.11
N SER A 109 -14.06 -6.31 -0.38
CA SER A 109 -13.94 -7.76 -0.32
C SER A 109 -15.20 -8.39 0.28
N LEU A 110 -15.77 -7.80 1.33
CA LEU A 110 -17.02 -8.25 1.94
C LEU A 110 -18.21 -8.12 1.00
N ILE A 111 -18.30 -7.03 0.24
CA ILE A 111 -19.35 -6.83 -0.78
C ILE A 111 -19.20 -7.88 -1.87
N TYR A 112 -18.01 -8.04 -2.44
CA TYR A 112 -17.76 -8.98 -3.54
C TYR A 112 -17.90 -10.45 -3.10
N SER A 113 -17.67 -10.76 -1.83
CA SER A 113 -17.90 -12.11 -1.29
C SER A 113 -19.37 -12.56 -1.33
N ARG A 114 -20.31 -11.62 -1.49
CA ARG A 114 -21.75 -11.90 -1.64
C ARG A 114 -22.16 -12.16 -3.09
N MET A 115 -21.24 -12.01 -4.04
CA MET A 115 -21.49 -12.21 -5.47
C MET A 115 -20.94 -13.56 -5.92
N SER A 116 -21.60 -14.19 -6.90
CA SER A 116 -21.04 -15.41 -7.49
C SER A 116 -19.79 -15.09 -8.32
N PRO A 117 -18.85 -16.05 -8.46
CA PRO A 117 -17.66 -15.86 -9.30
C PRO A 117 -18.00 -15.44 -10.74
N ASP A 118 -19.07 -15.99 -11.32
CA ASP A 118 -19.52 -15.64 -12.67
C ASP A 118 -20.06 -14.21 -12.78
N ALA A 119 -20.70 -13.69 -11.71
CA ALA A 119 -21.15 -12.30 -11.68
C ALA A 119 -19.94 -11.34 -11.64
N LEU A 120 -18.95 -11.64 -10.78
CA LEU A 120 -17.70 -10.87 -10.72
C LEU A 120 -16.97 -10.87 -12.07
N LYS A 121 -16.85 -12.05 -12.70
CA LYS A 121 -16.22 -12.21 -14.03
C LYS A 121 -16.92 -11.37 -15.10
N ARG A 122 -18.27 -11.40 -15.14
CA ARG A 122 -19.05 -10.62 -16.12
C ARG A 122 -18.87 -9.11 -15.97
N MET A 123 -18.61 -8.63 -14.76
CA MET A 123 -18.35 -7.22 -14.48
C MET A 123 -16.87 -6.83 -14.62
N GLY A 124 -15.97 -7.79 -14.87
CA GLY A 124 -14.53 -7.56 -14.82
C GLY A 124 -14.01 -7.20 -13.42
N ALA A 125 -14.74 -7.58 -12.37
CA ALA A 125 -14.37 -7.31 -10.99
C ALA A 125 -13.37 -8.36 -10.45
N PRO A 126 -12.39 -7.96 -9.62
CA PRO A 126 -11.49 -8.91 -8.97
C PRO A 126 -12.24 -9.81 -7.97
N THR A 127 -11.70 -11.00 -7.71
CA THR A 127 -12.21 -11.85 -6.62
C THR A 127 -11.80 -11.28 -5.25
N PRO A 128 -12.51 -11.61 -4.16
CA PRO A 128 -12.10 -11.25 -2.80
C PRO A 128 -10.65 -11.66 -2.48
N ASP A 129 -10.22 -12.85 -2.91
CA ASP A 129 -8.84 -13.30 -2.68
C ASP A 129 -7.81 -12.47 -3.44
N MET A 130 -8.12 -12.06 -4.67
CA MET A 130 -7.26 -11.14 -5.44
C MET A 130 -7.15 -9.77 -4.78
N LEU A 131 -8.25 -9.26 -4.22
CA LEU A 131 -8.26 -8.03 -3.43
C LEU A 131 -7.38 -8.16 -2.19
N ALA A 132 -7.56 -9.24 -1.41
CA ALA A 132 -6.78 -9.52 -0.20
C ALA A 132 -5.27 -9.63 -0.49
N ALA A 133 -4.90 -10.39 -1.53
CA ALA A 133 -3.51 -10.56 -1.94
C ALA A 133 -2.88 -9.25 -2.42
N THR A 134 -3.62 -8.47 -3.21
CA THR A 134 -3.14 -7.18 -3.71
C THR A 134 -2.98 -6.16 -2.59
N MET A 135 -3.94 -6.09 -1.67
CA MET A 135 -3.85 -5.26 -0.46
C MET A 135 -2.60 -5.61 0.35
N THR A 136 -2.41 -6.89 0.66
CA THR A 136 -1.27 -7.36 1.46
C THR A 136 0.06 -6.95 0.83
N ARG A 137 0.19 -7.07 -0.49
CA ARG A 137 1.39 -6.63 -1.22
C ARG A 137 1.60 -5.12 -1.14
N ARG A 138 0.56 -4.32 -1.39
CA ARG A 138 0.65 -2.85 -1.36
C ARG A 138 1.03 -2.33 0.02
N VAL A 139 0.38 -2.82 1.07
CA VAL A 139 0.68 -2.45 2.47
C VAL A 139 2.12 -2.83 2.81
N SER A 140 2.53 -4.06 2.49
CA SER A 140 3.91 -4.51 2.78
C SER A 140 4.94 -3.68 2.03
N ALA A 141 4.68 -3.30 0.78
CA ALA A 141 5.56 -2.44 -0.01
C ALA A 141 5.63 -1.01 0.55
N ALA A 142 4.49 -0.44 0.94
CA ALA A 142 4.42 0.89 1.55
C ALA A 142 5.27 0.95 2.84
N PHE A 143 5.21 -0.06 3.69
CA PHE A 143 6.02 -0.14 4.90
C PHE A 143 7.50 -0.47 4.64
N ALA A 144 7.78 -1.30 3.63
CA ALA A 144 9.15 -1.67 3.27
C ALA A 144 10.00 -0.47 2.83
N GLN A 145 9.40 0.52 2.17
CA GLN A 145 10.06 1.79 1.81
C GLN A 145 10.70 2.48 3.03
N TYR A 146 10.06 2.36 4.20
CA TYR A 146 10.49 2.99 5.45
C TYR A 146 11.14 2.02 6.43
N LYS A 147 11.47 0.80 5.97
CA LYS A 147 12.12 -0.25 6.77
C LYS A 147 11.35 -0.62 8.04
N ILE A 148 10.02 -0.47 8.04
CA ILE A 148 9.18 -0.84 9.19
C ILE A 148 9.17 -2.37 9.31
N PRO A 149 9.44 -2.94 10.50
CA PRO A 149 9.54 -4.38 10.70
C PRO A 149 8.18 -5.07 10.56
N LYS A 150 8.18 -6.35 10.18
CA LYS A 150 6.96 -7.11 9.86
C LYS A 150 6.00 -7.22 11.04
N GLU A 151 6.55 -7.31 12.24
CA GLU A 151 5.83 -7.40 13.52
C GLU A 151 4.97 -6.15 13.72
N ARG A 152 5.51 -4.98 13.40
CA ARG A 152 4.80 -3.69 13.44
C ARG A 152 3.73 -3.58 12.37
N ILE A 153 3.96 -4.14 11.19
CA ILE A 153 2.93 -4.21 10.13
C ILE A 153 1.76 -5.11 10.59
N ALA A 154 2.06 -6.23 11.26
CA ALA A 154 1.03 -7.12 11.79
C ALA A 154 0.22 -6.48 12.92
N GLU A 155 0.90 -5.77 13.84
CA GLU A 155 0.24 -4.98 14.88
C GLU A 155 -0.63 -3.86 14.30
N PHE A 156 -0.13 -3.12 13.32
CA PHE A 156 -0.90 -2.08 12.64
C PHE A 156 -2.18 -2.64 12.02
N LYS A 157 -2.11 -3.78 11.32
CA LYS A 157 -3.29 -4.46 10.75
C LYS A 157 -4.28 -4.89 11.84
N ARG A 158 -3.79 -5.47 12.94
CA ARG A 158 -4.62 -5.84 14.09
C ARG A 158 -5.32 -4.62 14.69
N ASN A 159 -4.61 -3.50 14.86
CA ASN A 159 -5.19 -2.25 15.36
C ASN A 159 -6.26 -1.70 14.41
N ILE A 160 -6.10 -1.86 13.09
CA ILE A 160 -7.16 -1.53 12.14
C ILE A 160 -8.38 -2.45 12.35
N ASP A 161 -8.18 -3.76 12.42
CA ASP A 161 -9.27 -4.73 12.59
C ASP A 161 -10.04 -4.52 13.91
N GLU A 162 -9.34 -4.23 15.00
CA GLU A 162 -9.92 -4.08 16.35
C GLU A 162 -10.52 -2.69 16.60
N HIS A 163 -9.95 -1.63 16.01
CA HIS A 163 -10.31 -0.26 16.36
C HIS A 163 -10.82 0.58 15.20
N GLY A 164 -10.29 0.37 13.99
CA GLY A 164 -10.68 1.13 12.81
C GLY A 164 -11.92 0.55 12.13
N PHE A 165 -11.90 -0.76 11.86
CA PHE A 165 -12.93 -1.44 11.08
C PHE A 165 -14.32 -1.37 11.72
N PRO A 166 -14.50 -1.57 13.04
CA PRO A 166 -15.82 -1.44 13.66
C PRO A 166 -16.41 -0.04 13.49
N LEU A 167 -15.61 1.00 13.67
CA LEU A 167 -16.05 2.40 13.47
C LEU A 167 -16.43 2.67 12.02
N PHE A 168 -15.57 2.25 11.10
CA PHE A 168 -15.79 2.43 9.67
C PHE A 168 -17.07 1.73 9.20
N PHE A 169 -17.22 0.45 9.55
CA PHE A 169 -18.35 -0.37 9.16
C PHE A 169 -19.67 0.16 9.73
N GLN A 170 -19.73 0.43 11.04
CA GLN A 170 -20.97 0.91 11.67
C GLN A 170 -21.40 2.29 11.17
N THR A 171 -20.46 3.12 10.73
CA THR A 171 -20.80 4.43 10.14
C THR A 171 -21.47 4.27 8.77
N LEU A 172 -21.01 3.31 7.96
CA LEU A 172 -21.55 3.03 6.63
C LEU A 172 -22.82 2.17 6.66
N PHE A 173 -22.91 1.26 7.62
CA PHE A 173 -23.98 0.27 7.75
C PHE A 173 -24.49 0.23 9.20
N PRO A 174 -25.18 1.29 9.68
CA PRO A 174 -25.54 1.45 11.09
C PRO A 174 -26.42 0.32 11.64
N ASP A 175 -27.25 -0.29 10.79
CA ASP A 175 -28.19 -1.34 11.19
C ASP A 175 -27.67 -2.77 10.90
N ALA A 176 -26.45 -2.91 10.38
CA ALA A 176 -25.87 -4.19 10.02
C ALA A 176 -25.06 -4.80 11.16
N LYS A 177 -25.12 -6.14 11.29
CA LYS A 177 -24.23 -6.87 12.20
C LYS A 177 -22.79 -6.78 11.69
N LEU A 178 -21.86 -6.47 12.61
CA LEU A 178 -20.44 -6.38 12.29
C LEU A 178 -19.94 -7.72 11.73
N PRO A 179 -19.39 -7.75 10.50
CA PRO A 179 -18.83 -8.97 9.93
C PRO A 179 -17.46 -9.25 10.53
N VAL A 180 -17.08 -10.53 10.59
CA VAL A 180 -15.72 -10.94 10.96
C VAL A 180 -14.78 -10.59 9.79
N PRO A 181 -13.76 -9.74 9.98
CA PRO A 181 -12.77 -9.45 8.95
C PRO A 181 -12.07 -10.73 8.47
N ARG A 182 -11.99 -10.94 7.15
CA ARG A 182 -11.36 -12.13 6.53
C ARG A 182 -9.99 -11.87 5.90
N LEU A 183 -9.48 -10.64 5.97
CA LEU A 183 -8.22 -10.27 5.30
C LEU A 183 -6.96 -10.62 6.09
N THR A 184 -7.09 -10.93 7.38
CA THR A 184 -6.06 -11.64 8.11
C THR A 184 -6.17 -13.13 7.75
N PRO A 185 -5.06 -13.82 7.42
CA PRO A 185 -5.10 -15.26 7.21
C PRO A 185 -5.44 -15.92 8.55
N GLN A 186 -6.74 -16.08 8.82
CA GLN A 186 -7.19 -17.08 9.75
C GLN A 186 -6.82 -18.42 9.11
N GLY A 187 -5.77 -19.03 9.65
CA GLY A 187 -5.37 -20.36 9.22
C GLY A 187 -6.57 -21.29 9.23
N LYS A 188 -6.89 -21.88 8.08
CA LYS A 188 -7.55 -23.18 7.96
C LYS A 188 -8.76 -23.43 8.89
N GLU A 189 -9.80 -22.59 8.87
CA GLU A 189 -11.02 -22.95 9.63
C GLU A 189 -12.34 -22.45 9.02
N ALA A 190 -12.40 -22.28 7.69
CA ALA A 190 -13.64 -22.01 6.96
C ALA A 190 -13.95 -23.04 5.86
N GLU A 191 -13.26 -24.19 5.85
CA GLU A 191 -13.52 -25.31 4.93
C GLU A 191 -14.18 -26.50 5.64
N LYS A 192 -15.04 -26.25 6.63
CA LYS A 192 -15.93 -27.27 7.22
C LYS A 192 -17.24 -26.65 7.70
N ALA A 193 -18.01 -26.06 6.79
CA ALA A 193 -19.43 -25.83 7.02
C ALA A 193 -20.19 -25.68 5.70
N SER A 194 -20.39 -26.79 5.00
CA SER A 194 -21.54 -26.93 4.09
C SER A 194 -21.85 -28.42 3.92
N PRO A 195 -22.83 -28.99 4.65
CA PRO A 195 -23.48 -30.21 4.20
C PRO A 195 -24.50 -29.83 3.13
N ALA A 196 -24.30 -30.41 1.95
CA ALA A 196 -25.28 -30.41 0.87
C ALA A 196 -26.59 -31.04 1.37
N GLU A 197 -27.66 -30.26 1.43
CA GLU A 197 -29.00 -30.79 1.66
C GLU A 197 -29.54 -31.27 0.31
N THR A 198 -29.67 -32.58 0.23
CA THR A 198 -30.17 -33.35 -0.91
C THR A 198 -31.70 -33.26 -0.91
N SER A 199 -32.25 -32.81 -2.04
CA SER A 199 -33.69 -32.83 -2.32
C SER A 199 -34.13 -34.28 -2.59
N PRO A 200 -35.17 -34.83 -1.93
CA PRO A 200 -35.69 -36.14 -2.30
C PRO A 200 -36.70 -36.04 -3.44
N GLU A 201 -36.41 -36.84 -4.46
CA GLU A 201 -37.20 -37.10 -5.66
C GLU A 201 -38.48 -37.89 -5.33
N LYS A 202 -39.58 -37.50 -5.97
CA LYS A 202 -40.89 -38.17 -5.95
C LYS A 202 -40.79 -39.63 -6.41
N LYS A 203 -41.49 -40.52 -5.71
CA LYS A 203 -42.21 -41.66 -6.31
C LYS A 203 -43.56 -41.85 -5.63
#